data_AF-A0A5M4EN74-F1
#
_entry.id   AF-A0A5M4EN74-F1
#
_cell.length_a   1.000
_cell.length_b   1.000
_cell.length_c   1.000
_cell.angle_alpha   90.00
_cell.angle_beta   90.00
_cell.angle_gamma   90.00
#
_symmetry.space_group_name_H-M   'P 1'
#
loop_
_entity.id
_entity.type
_entity.pdbx_description
1 polymer ?
#
loop_
_entity_poly.entity_id
_entity_poly.type
_entity_poly.pdbx_seq_one_letter_code
_entity_poly.pdbx_strand_id
1 'polypeptide(L)'
;LPEPYPTNEGGQINRVNQLKRFNKGDTPRIIRFGHYGLNSPDIEKSLEWYNEHLGIIATDILQPPTPPGEEPVTVGIFARLDKGSTPTDHHTIFWLNSHLMSEGVAGLNHISFEVLNIDDVFMGHELLKRKAKEYDYELEWGVGRHYQGSQIFDYWRSPFKQVHEHQTDGDYLDNSIPPQILNPMDDGDPDYPEFGPSQWGAAISETFGNKEGT
;
A
#
# COMPACT_ATOMS: atom_id res chain seq x y z
N LEU A 1 12.37 -15.17 -11.25
CA LEU A 1 11.50 -15.13 -10.06
C LEU A 1 10.83 -16.51 -9.92
N PRO A 2 10.34 -16.94 -8.75
CA PRO A 2 9.55 -18.16 -8.66
C PRO A 2 8.31 -18.03 -9.56
N GLU A 3 8.07 -19.03 -10.40
CA GLU A 3 6.88 -19.04 -11.26
C GLU A 3 5.62 -19.21 -10.41
N PRO A 4 4.59 -18.36 -10.58
CA PRO A 4 3.33 -18.52 -9.88
C PRO A 4 2.62 -19.80 -10.36
N TYR A 5 1.94 -20.48 -9.43
CA TYR A 5 1.02 -21.54 -9.82
C TYR A 5 -0.18 -20.92 -10.54
N PRO A 6 -0.60 -21.46 -11.70
CA PRO A 6 -1.82 -21.01 -12.36
C PRO A 6 -3.03 -21.10 -11.41
N THR A 7 -3.74 -19.99 -11.28
CA THR A 7 -4.98 -19.91 -10.49
C THR A 7 -6.20 -20.12 -11.41
N ASN A 8 -7.21 -20.81 -10.89
CA ASN A 8 -8.51 -20.90 -11.53
C ASN A 8 -9.37 -19.79 -10.93
N GLU A 9 -9.84 -18.87 -11.77
CA GLU A 9 -10.79 -17.83 -11.38
C GLU A 9 -12.20 -18.21 -11.82
N GLY A 10 -13.22 -17.58 -11.25
CA GLY A 10 -14.60 -17.78 -11.68
C GLY A 10 -14.75 -17.59 -13.20
N GLY A 11 -15.07 -18.67 -13.92
CA GLY A 11 -15.20 -18.64 -15.39
C GLY A 11 -13.90 -18.84 -16.17
N GLN A 12 -12.73 -18.92 -15.52
CA GLN A 12 -11.44 -19.19 -16.17
C GLN A 12 -10.71 -20.36 -15.50
N ILE A 13 -10.61 -21.49 -16.22
CA ILE A 13 -9.93 -22.70 -15.74
C ILE A 13 -8.54 -22.77 -16.40
N ASN A 14 -7.51 -22.30 -15.70
CA ASN A 14 -6.12 -22.30 -16.16
C ASN A 14 -5.33 -23.54 -15.71
N ARG A 15 -5.92 -24.37 -14.84
CA ARG A 15 -5.29 -25.55 -14.26
C ARG A 15 -6.20 -26.77 -14.34
N VAL A 16 -5.88 -27.70 -15.25
CA VAL A 16 -6.58 -28.99 -15.46
C VAL A 16 -5.65 -30.14 -15.08
N ASN A 17 -6.15 -31.11 -14.32
CA ASN A 17 -5.41 -32.30 -13.84
C ASN A 17 -4.11 -32.01 -13.06
N GLN A 18 -3.91 -30.78 -12.60
CA GLN A 18 -2.80 -30.39 -11.73
C GLN A 18 -3.39 -29.90 -10.42
N LEU A 19 -2.79 -30.25 -9.28
CA LEU A 19 -3.24 -29.82 -7.95
C LEU A 19 -2.41 -28.62 -7.47
N LYS A 20 -3.04 -27.59 -6.90
CA LYS A 20 -2.38 -26.48 -6.21
C LYS A 20 -2.43 -26.77 -4.71
N ARG A 21 -1.27 -26.91 -4.06
CA ARG A 21 -1.14 -27.25 -2.63
C ARG A 21 0.00 -26.44 -2.02
N PHE A 22 -0.19 -26.00 -0.79
CA PHE A 22 0.81 -25.31 0.03
C PHE A 22 1.07 -26.13 1.30
N ASN A 23 2.28 -26.10 1.84
CA ASN A 23 2.51 -26.67 3.16
C ASN A 23 2.14 -25.64 4.22
N LYS A 24 1.40 -26.10 5.23
CA LYS A 24 1.00 -25.24 6.35
C LYS A 24 2.24 -24.79 7.12
N GLY A 25 2.43 -23.48 7.22
CA GLY A 25 3.55 -22.87 7.94
C GLY A 25 4.75 -22.52 7.06
N ASP A 26 4.69 -22.77 5.75
CA ASP A 26 5.67 -22.22 4.80
C ASP A 26 5.65 -20.69 4.86
N THR A 27 6.83 -20.09 4.65
CA THR A 27 7.00 -18.64 4.59
C THR A 27 6.43 -18.09 3.28
N PRO A 28 5.85 -16.88 3.27
CA PRO A 28 5.42 -16.24 2.04
C PRO A 28 6.61 -15.98 1.11
N ARG A 29 6.39 -16.08 -0.19
CA ARG A 29 7.44 -15.83 -1.20
C ARG A 29 7.43 -14.36 -1.59
N ILE A 30 8.33 -13.59 -0.96
CA ILE A 30 8.66 -12.23 -1.38
C ILE A 30 9.42 -12.29 -2.72
N ILE A 31 8.95 -11.56 -3.71
CA ILE A 31 9.56 -11.53 -5.05
C ILE A 31 10.39 -10.28 -5.30
N ARG A 32 10.08 -9.16 -4.65
CA ARG A 32 10.86 -7.92 -4.70
C ARG A 32 10.47 -6.93 -3.61
N PHE A 33 11.27 -5.89 -3.48
CA PHE A 33 10.85 -4.62 -2.90
C PHE A 33 9.77 -3.98 -3.78
N GLY A 34 8.66 -3.55 -3.16
CA GLY A 34 7.57 -2.84 -3.83
C GLY A 34 7.80 -1.34 -3.83
N HIS A 35 7.52 -0.71 -2.71
CA HIS A 35 7.60 0.74 -2.52
C HIS A 35 7.97 1.08 -1.06
N TYR A 36 8.14 2.38 -0.80
CA TYR A 36 8.21 2.90 0.56
C TYR A 36 7.31 4.12 0.74
N GLY A 37 6.71 4.23 1.91
CA GLY A 37 5.98 5.41 2.35
C GLY A 37 6.89 6.34 3.15
N LEU A 38 6.72 7.65 3.00
CA LEU A 38 7.42 8.68 3.79
C LEU A 38 6.43 9.68 4.39
N ASN A 39 6.56 9.91 5.68
CA ASN A 39 6.01 11.11 6.30
C ASN A 39 6.93 12.28 5.95
N SER A 40 6.40 13.33 5.31
CA SER A 40 7.17 14.51 4.89
C SER A 40 6.43 15.80 5.25
N PRO A 41 7.14 16.87 5.65
CA PRO A 41 6.52 18.13 6.04
C PRO A 41 5.99 18.95 4.85
N ASP A 42 6.49 18.67 3.64
CA ASP A 42 6.10 19.36 2.41
C ASP A 42 6.11 18.35 1.25
N ILE A 43 4.94 17.73 1.02
CA ILE A 43 4.80 16.61 0.09
C ILE A 43 4.76 17.08 -1.36
N GLU A 44 4.22 18.27 -1.62
CA GLU A 44 4.23 18.90 -2.93
C GLU A 44 5.65 19.26 -3.37
N LYS A 45 6.45 19.92 -2.51
CA LYS A 45 7.86 20.16 -2.85
C LYS A 45 8.67 18.88 -2.95
N SER A 46 8.29 17.84 -2.19
CA SER A 46 8.90 16.51 -2.34
C SER A 46 8.63 15.98 -3.74
N LEU A 47 7.38 16.00 -4.21
CA LEU A 47 7.04 15.59 -5.57
C LEU A 47 7.77 16.42 -6.63
N GLU A 48 7.78 17.75 -6.50
CA GLU A 48 8.47 18.66 -7.44
C GLU A 48 9.96 18.30 -7.58
N TRP A 49 10.66 18.14 -6.45
CA TRP A 49 12.07 17.79 -6.46
C TRP A 49 12.32 16.42 -7.08
N TYR A 50 11.54 15.39 -6.70
CA TYR A 50 11.68 14.05 -7.26
C TYR A 50 11.31 13.98 -8.74
N ASN A 51 10.36 14.80 -9.19
CA ASN A 51 10.02 14.94 -10.60
C ASN A 51 11.20 15.51 -11.39
N GLU A 52 11.74 16.64 -10.94
CA GLU A 52 12.84 17.34 -11.61
C GLU A 52 14.12 16.49 -11.69
N HIS A 53 14.42 15.72 -10.65
CA HIS A 53 15.72 15.06 -10.52
C HIS A 53 15.70 13.55 -10.81
N LEU A 54 14.58 12.88 -10.58
CA LEU A 54 14.49 11.41 -10.62
C LEU A 54 13.39 10.89 -11.56
N GLY A 55 12.60 11.78 -12.18
CA GLY A 55 11.53 11.39 -13.09
C GLY A 55 10.39 10.67 -12.39
N ILE A 56 10.00 11.12 -11.18
CA ILE A 56 8.82 10.63 -10.48
C ILE A 56 7.61 11.50 -10.83
N ILE A 57 6.47 10.88 -11.13
CA ILE A 57 5.20 11.56 -11.42
C ILE A 57 4.10 11.06 -10.48
N ALA A 58 3.15 11.93 -10.13
CA ALA A 58 2.02 11.54 -9.31
C ALA A 58 1.10 10.56 -10.05
N THR A 59 0.53 9.62 -9.29
CA THR A 59 -0.52 8.72 -9.73
C THR A 59 -1.84 9.13 -9.08
N ASP A 60 -1.86 9.21 -7.75
CA ASP A 60 -3.01 9.69 -6.99
C ASP A 60 -2.59 10.80 -6.04
N ILE A 61 -3.40 11.84 -5.97
CA ILE A 61 -3.28 12.96 -5.03
C ILE A 61 -4.49 12.90 -4.11
N LEU A 62 -4.26 12.62 -2.84
CA LEU A 62 -5.32 12.50 -1.84
C LEU A 62 -5.71 13.88 -1.32
N GLN A 63 -6.94 14.30 -1.59
CA GLN A 63 -7.49 15.58 -1.15
C GLN A 63 -8.91 15.37 -0.58
N PRO A 64 -9.13 15.49 0.74
CA PRO A 64 -10.47 15.50 1.31
C PRO A 64 -11.29 16.70 0.83
N PRO A 65 -12.62 16.67 0.98
CA PRO A 65 -13.49 17.76 0.58
C PRO A 65 -13.05 19.07 1.23
N THR A 66 -12.85 20.11 0.41
CA THR A 66 -12.44 21.42 0.88
C THR A 66 -13.65 22.20 1.43
N PRO A 67 -13.62 22.69 2.68
CA PRO A 67 -14.67 23.55 3.21
C PRO A 67 -14.81 24.86 2.40
N PRO A 68 -16.00 25.46 2.32
CA PRO A 68 -16.19 26.72 1.61
C PRO A 68 -15.31 27.84 2.17
N GLY A 69 -14.47 28.43 1.33
CA GLY A 69 -13.58 29.55 1.69
C GLY A 69 -12.20 29.12 2.21
N GLU A 70 -11.90 27.83 2.21
CA GLU A 70 -10.58 27.28 2.54
C GLU A 70 -9.85 26.79 1.28
N GLU A 71 -8.52 26.65 1.39
CA GLU A 71 -7.70 26.08 0.33
C GLU A 71 -7.69 24.54 0.43
N PRO A 72 -7.61 23.81 -0.69
CA PRO A 72 -7.45 22.36 -0.67
C PRO A 72 -6.21 21.93 0.10
N VAL A 73 -6.34 20.87 0.90
CA VAL A 73 -5.23 20.28 1.63
C VAL A 73 -4.91 18.93 1.01
N THR A 74 -3.67 18.74 0.57
CA THR A 74 -3.18 17.42 0.16
C THR A 74 -2.73 16.65 1.40
N VAL A 75 -3.30 15.46 1.60
CA VAL A 75 -2.97 14.61 2.75
C VAL A 75 -1.93 13.54 2.39
N GLY A 76 -1.88 13.14 1.12
CA GLY A 76 -0.86 12.23 0.62
C GLY A 76 -0.78 12.19 -0.91
N ILE A 77 0.33 11.70 -1.43
CA ILE A 77 0.62 11.60 -2.86
C ILE A 77 1.25 10.24 -3.15
N PHE A 78 0.54 9.38 -3.87
CA PHE A 78 1.08 8.16 -4.46
C PHE A 78 1.77 8.51 -5.78
N ALA A 79 3.02 8.09 -5.97
CA ALA A 79 3.78 8.46 -7.16
C ALA A 79 4.61 7.31 -7.73
N ARG A 80 4.73 7.32 -9.06
CA ARG A 80 5.38 6.28 -9.87
C ARG A 80 6.55 6.81 -10.67
N LEU A 81 7.36 5.89 -11.19
CA LEU A 81 8.45 6.21 -12.11
C LEU A 81 7.88 6.55 -13.50
N ASP A 82 8.29 7.69 -14.07
CA ASP A 82 8.01 8.01 -15.46
C ASP A 82 9.00 7.25 -16.36
N LYS A 83 8.56 6.09 -16.87
CA LYS A 83 9.28 5.31 -17.88
C LYS A 83 8.71 5.49 -19.28
N GLY A 84 8.05 6.62 -19.54
CA GLY A 84 7.35 6.87 -20.80
C GLY A 84 6.18 5.91 -20.98
N SER A 85 6.10 5.27 -22.15
CA SER A 85 5.06 4.29 -22.48
C SER A 85 5.28 2.90 -21.87
N THR A 86 6.29 2.72 -21.01
CA THR A 86 6.49 1.45 -20.30
C THR A 86 5.73 1.50 -18.98
N PRO A 87 4.70 0.66 -18.77
CA PRO A 87 3.97 0.66 -17.50
C PRO A 87 4.87 0.37 -16.30
N THR A 88 4.60 1.02 -15.19
CA THR A 88 5.23 0.82 -13.89
C THR A 88 4.18 0.63 -12.81
N ASP A 89 4.60 0.15 -11.64
CA ASP A 89 3.76 0.13 -10.46
C ASP A 89 2.98 1.43 -10.27
N HIS A 90 1.76 1.32 -9.75
CA HIS A 90 0.93 2.44 -9.32
C HIS A 90 1.73 3.46 -8.51
N HIS A 91 2.61 2.96 -7.63
CA HIS A 91 3.55 3.80 -6.92
C HIS A 91 4.82 3.04 -6.55
N THR A 92 5.92 3.76 -6.55
CA THR A 92 7.21 3.35 -5.97
C THR A 92 7.51 4.15 -4.70
N ILE A 93 6.87 5.31 -4.55
CA ILE A 93 6.94 6.17 -3.37
C ILE A 93 5.55 6.69 -3.04
N PHE A 94 5.26 6.75 -1.74
CA PHE A 94 4.05 7.37 -1.21
C PHE A 94 4.45 8.40 -0.17
N TRP A 95 4.03 9.66 -0.35
CA TRP A 95 4.22 10.68 0.68
C TRP A 95 2.94 10.91 1.46
N LEU A 96 3.07 11.04 2.77
CA LEU A 96 2.01 11.53 3.64
C LEU A 96 2.44 12.83 4.31
N ASN A 97 1.50 13.74 4.49
CA ASN A 97 1.75 15.00 5.18
C ASN A 97 2.02 14.74 6.67
N SER A 98 3.26 14.92 7.12
CA SER A 98 3.66 14.60 8.50
C SER A 98 2.91 15.46 9.53
N HIS A 99 2.49 16.67 9.19
CA HIS A 99 1.73 17.52 10.09
C HIS A 99 0.34 16.96 10.41
N LEU A 100 -0.21 16.13 9.51
CA LEU A 100 -1.51 15.50 9.66
C LEU A 100 -1.41 14.07 10.20
N MET A 101 -0.37 13.33 9.81
CA MET A 101 -0.26 11.89 10.12
C MET A 101 0.63 11.55 11.31
N SER A 102 1.67 12.35 11.57
CA SER A 102 2.75 12.00 12.51
C SER A 102 3.20 13.14 13.41
N GLU A 103 2.28 14.05 13.76
CA GLU A 103 2.57 15.20 14.66
C GLU A 103 3.75 16.07 14.17
N GLY A 104 3.97 16.14 12.86
CA GLY A 104 5.08 16.87 12.24
C GLY A 104 6.40 16.10 12.18
N VAL A 105 6.45 14.83 12.60
CA VAL A 105 7.67 14.01 12.54
C VAL A 105 7.82 13.42 11.14
N ALA A 106 8.91 13.78 10.46
CA ALA A 106 9.24 13.26 9.14
C ALA A 106 10.08 11.97 9.25
N GLY A 107 9.91 11.05 8.29
CA GLY A 107 10.66 9.80 8.24
C GLY A 107 9.91 8.68 7.53
N LEU A 108 10.30 7.43 7.78
CA LEU A 108 9.81 6.26 7.06
C LEU A 108 8.43 5.87 7.57
N ASN A 109 7.40 5.94 6.74
CA ASN A 109 6.05 5.50 7.13
C ASN A 109 5.94 3.97 7.13
N HIS A 110 6.32 3.34 6.02
CA HIS A 110 6.38 1.89 5.87
C HIS A 110 7.28 1.46 4.70
N ILE A 111 7.64 0.18 4.68
CA ILE A 111 8.29 -0.48 3.54
C ILE A 111 7.40 -1.62 3.05
N SER A 112 7.29 -1.74 1.73
CA SER A 112 6.46 -2.75 1.10
C SER A 112 7.26 -3.81 0.35
N PHE A 113 6.83 -5.05 0.47
CA PHE A 113 7.35 -6.21 -0.24
C PHE A 113 6.26 -6.87 -1.07
N GLU A 114 6.49 -6.98 -2.38
CA GLU A 114 5.57 -7.75 -3.21
C GLU A 114 5.77 -9.24 -2.94
N VAL A 115 4.68 -9.92 -2.62
CA VAL A 115 4.62 -11.37 -2.52
C VAL A 115 3.97 -11.95 -3.77
N LEU A 116 4.23 -13.23 -4.05
CA LEU A 116 3.91 -13.82 -5.34
C LEU A 116 2.41 -13.80 -5.71
N ASN A 117 1.50 -13.92 -4.73
CA ASN A 117 0.05 -13.86 -4.94
C ASN A 117 -0.71 -13.75 -3.61
N ILE A 118 -2.04 -13.73 -3.69
CA ILE A 118 -2.94 -13.64 -2.53
C ILE A 118 -2.78 -14.78 -1.51
N ASP A 119 -2.46 -16.00 -1.94
CA ASP A 119 -2.19 -17.11 -1.00
C ASP A 119 -0.95 -16.78 -0.15
N ASP A 120 0.09 -16.17 -0.75
CA ASP A 120 1.28 -15.74 -0.01
C ASP A 120 0.95 -14.61 0.98
N VAL A 121 0.05 -13.67 0.66
CA VAL A 121 -0.42 -12.65 1.63
C VAL A 121 -1.06 -13.32 2.85
N PHE A 122 -2.06 -14.18 2.64
CA PHE A 122 -2.76 -14.85 3.76
C PHE A 122 -1.86 -15.83 4.53
N MET A 123 -0.95 -16.53 3.85
CA MET A 123 0.04 -17.38 4.51
C MET A 123 0.98 -16.55 5.39
N GLY A 124 1.43 -15.38 4.90
CA GLY A 124 2.21 -14.41 5.66
C GLY A 124 1.45 -13.93 6.91
N HIS A 125 0.22 -13.48 6.74
CA HIS A 125 -0.66 -13.04 7.83
C HIS A 125 -0.80 -14.10 8.93
N GLU A 126 -1.12 -15.34 8.56
CA GLU A 126 -1.27 -16.45 9.50
C GLU A 126 0.03 -16.81 10.22
N LEU A 127 1.17 -16.73 9.53
CA LEU A 127 2.47 -16.98 10.13
C LEU A 127 2.83 -15.89 11.14
N LEU A 128 2.72 -14.62 10.74
CA LEU A 128 3.01 -13.46 11.59
C LEU A 128 2.12 -13.47 12.83
N LYS A 129 0.82 -13.73 12.68
CA LYS A 129 -0.12 -13.85 13.80
C LYS A 129 0.26 -14.94 14.80
N ARG A 130 0.71 -16.12 14.34
CA ARG A 130 1.19 -17.19 15.23
C ARG A 130 2.47 -16.83 15.96
N LYS A 131 3.30 -16.00 15.34
CA LYS A 131 4.61 -15.58 15.83
C LYS A 131 4.58 -14.25 16.59
N ALA A 132 3.48 -13.51 16.54
CA ALA A 132 3.32 -12.18 17.11
C ALA A 132 3.80 -12.08 18.54
N LYS A 133 3.34 -12.96 19.43
CA LYS A 133 3.75 -12.96 20.84
C LYS A 133 5.22 -13.39 21.05
N GLU A 134 5.73 -14.29 20.23
CA GLU A 134 7.11 -14.82 20.38
C GLU A 134 8.15 -13.78 19.99
N TYR A 135 7.85 -12.99 18.94
CA TYR A 135 8.79 -12.04 18.37
C TYR A 135 8.43 -10.58 18.62
N ASP A 136 7.30 -10.27 19.26
CA ASP A 136 6.78 -8.91 19.46
C ASP A 136 6.41 -8.20 18.14
N TYR A 137 5.68 -8.91 17.28
CA TYR A 137 5.06 -8.33 16.10
C TYR A 137 3.64 -7.89 16.42
N GLU A 138 3.22 -6.77 15.84
CA GLU A 138 1.86 -6.23 16.01
C GLU A 138 1.19 -6.16 14.64
N LEU A 139 -0.05 -6.63 14.55
CA LEU A 139 -0.84 -6.42 13.36
C LEU A 139 -1.17 -4.94 13.30
N GLU A 140 -0.81 -4.28 12.21
CA GLU A 140 -1.08 -2.86 12.03
C GLU A 140 -2.36 -2.63 11.26
N TRP A 141 -2.51 -3.27 10.10
CA TRP A 141 -3.67 -3.09 9.23
C TRP A 141 -3.80 -4.23 8.24
N GLY A 142 -5.02 -4.67 7.96
CA GLY A 142 -5.32 -5.73 6.98
C GLY A 142 -5.54 -7.13 7.60
N VAL A 143 -5.67 -8.17 6.77
CA VAL A 143 -5.60 -8.16 5.30
C VAL A 143 -6.73 -7.32 4.68
N GLY A 144 -6.43 -6.53 3.65
CA GLY A 144 -7.40 -5.70 2.94
C GLY A 144 -7.04 -5.48 1.47
N ARG A 145 -7.85 -4.69 0.76
CA ARG A 145 -7.54 -4.17 -0.59
C ARG A 145 -7.63 -2.66 -0.61
N HIS A 146 -6.57 -2.01 -1.07
CA HIS A 146 -6.55 -0.57 -1.27
C HIS A 146 -7.47 -0.16 -2.41
N TYR A 147 -8.14 0.98 -2.23
CA TYR A 147 -8.77 1.67 -3.35
C TYR A 147 -7.71 2.22 -4.32
N GLN A 148 -6.64 2.81 -3.78
CA GLN A 148 -5.53 3.34 -4.55
C GLN A 148 -4.62 2.21 -5.02
N GLY A 149 -4.42 2.08 -6.32
CA GLY A 149 -3.51 1.10 -6.91
C GLY A 149 -3.89 -0.37 -6.75
N SER A 150 -5.09 -0.67 -6.24
CA SER A 150 -5.71 -2.00 -6.14
C SER A 150 -4.93 -3.07 -5.36
N GLN A 151 -3.81 -2.72 -4.70
CA GLN A 151 -3.00 -3.71 -3.99
C GLN A 151 -3.83 -4.41 -2.91
N ILE A 152 -3.71 -5.73 -2.85
CA ILE A 152 -4.07 -6.49 -1.67
C ILE A 152 -2.92 -6.37 -0.69
N PHE A 153 -3.19 -6.01 0.55
CA PHE A 153 -2.17 -5.66 1.54
C PHE A 153 -2.33 -6.40 2.88
N ASP A 154 -1.25 -6.49 3.63
CA ASP A 154 -1.17 -6.93 5.03
C ASP A 154 0.00 -6.21 5.73
N TYR A 155 -0.30 -5.31 6.66
CA TYR A 155 0.67 -4.49 7.37
C TYR A 155 0.93 -4.99 8.79
N TRP A 156 2.21 -5.08 9.14
CA TRP A 156 2.66 -5.48 10.48
C TRP A 156 3.76 -4.56 10.99
N ARG A 157 3.73 -4.27 12.29
CA ARG A 157 4.87 -3.67 12.98
C ARG A 157 5.86 -4.74 13.38
N SER A 158 7.11 -4.41 13.13
CA SER A 158 8.25 -5.13 13.72
C SER A 158 8.38 -4.81 15.22
N PRO A 159 9.27 -5.51 15.93
CA PRO A 159 9.54 -5.24 17.36
C PRO A 159 10.15 -3.86 17.61
N PHE A 160 10.62 -3.21 16.54
CA PHE A 160 11.17 -1.86 16.56
C PHE A 160 10.18 -0.84 16.00
N LYS A 161 8.89 -1.20 15.93
CA LYS A 161 7.74 -0.36 15.52
C LYS A 161 7.70 0.09 14.06
N GLN A 162 8.73 -0.21 13.27
CA GLN A 162 8.70 -0.01 11.81
C GLN A 162 7.60 -0.86 11.18
N VAL A 163 6.83 -0.25 10.27
CA VAL A 163 5.72 -0.89 9.57
C VAL A 163 6.22 -1.53 8.27
N HIS A 164 5.81 -2.77 8.05
CA HIS A 164 6.11 -3.54 6.85
C HIS A 164 4.83 -4.04 6.21
N GLU A 165 4.73 -3.92 4.90
CA GLU A 165 3.61 -4.40 4.10
C GLU A 165 4.02 -5.64 3.30
N HIS A 166 3.17 -6.67 3.32
CA HIS A 166 3.11 -7.65 2.23
C HIS A 166 2.00 -7.26 1.28
N GLN A 167 2.32 -7.11 -0.01
CA GLN A 167 1.31 -6.77 -1.02
C GLN A 167 1.38 -7.63 -2.28
N THR A 168 0.29 -7.65 -3.05
CA THR A 168 0.22 -8.25 -4.38
C THR A 168 -0.89 -7.58 -5.19
N ASP A 169 -0.90 -7.84 -6.51
CA ASP A 169 -2.01 -7.48 -7.41
C ASP A 169 -2.25 -5.96 -7.52
N GLY A 170 -1.14 -5.21 -7.60
CA GLY A 170 -1.16 -3.77 -7.82
C GLY A 170 -1.27 -3.38 -9.29
N ASP A 171 -1.86 -2.20 -9.54
CA ASP A 171 -2.04 -1.66 -10.88
C ASP A 171 -0.72 -1.20 -11.51
N TYR A 172 -0.65 -1.27 -12.85
CA TYR A 172 0.46 -0.79 -13.64
C TYR A 172 0.01 0.30 -14.60
N LEU A 173 0.67 1.46 -14.57
CA LEU A 173 0.31 2.62 -15.40
C LEU A 173 1.54 3.14 -16.13
N ASP A 174 1.32 3.64 -17.35
CA ASP A 174 2.32 4.39 -18.11
C ASP A 174 2.14 5.90 -17.94
N ASN A 175 2.86 6.69 -18.74
CA ASN A 175 2.78 8.15 -18.70
C ASN A 175 1.57 8.76 -19.43
N SER A 176 0.73 7.95 -20.08
CA SER A 176 -0.48 8.43 -20.73
C SER A 176 -1.62 8.72 -19.74
N ILE A 177 -1.53 8.17 -18.53
CA ILE A 177 -2.53 8.32 -17.48
C ILE A 177 -2.17 9.53 -16.59
N PRO A 178 -2.99 10.60 -16.55
CA PRO A 178 -2.74 11.74 -15.68
C PRO A 178 -2.97 11.39 -14.20
N PRO A 179 -2.39 12.16 -13.27
CA PRO A 179 -2.69 12.00 -11.84
C PRO A 179 -4.19 12.16 -11.57
N GLN A 180 -4.74 11.33 -10.69
CA GLN A 180 -6.11 11.47 -10.21
C GLN A 180 -6.13 12.26 -8.90
N ILE A 181 -7.19 13.05 -8.69
CA ILE A 181 -7.47 13.67 -7.39
C ILE A 181 -8.55 12.82 -6.73
N LEU A 182 -8.22 12.19 -5.61
CA LEU A 182 -9.10 11.27 -4.92
C LEU A 182 -9.49 11.83 -3.55
N ASN A 183 -10.77 11.70 -3.20
CA ASN A 183 -11.20 11.93 -1.84
C ASN A 183 -10.80 10.69 -1.00
N PRO A 184 -9.93 10.83 0.02
CA PRO A 184 -9.51 9.72 0.86
C PRO A 184 -10.63 9.16 1.76
N MET A 185 -11.86 9.68 1.67
CA MET A 185 -13.04 9.16 2.36
C MET A 185 -13.98 8.35 1.42
N ASP A 186 -13.69 8.30 0.12
CA ASP A 186 -14.53 7.59 -0.85
C ASP A 186 -14.25 6.07 -0.83
N ASP A 187 -15.25 5.26 -1.18
CA ASP A 187 -15.20 3.77 -1.28
C ASP A 187 -15.07 3.01 0.06
N GLY A 188 -15.37 3.66 1.19
CA GLY A 188 -15.51 3.02 2.51
C GLY A 188 -16.91 2.49 2.81
N ASP A 189 -17.06 1.87 3.99
CA ASP A 189 -18.37 1.42 4.48
C ASP A 189 -19.33 2.64 4.60
N PRO A 190 -20.47 2.67 3.87
CA PRO A 190 -21.38 3.79 3.92
C PRO A 190 -22.04 3.99 5.29
N ASP A 191 -22.11 2.93 6.11
CA ASP A 191 -22.62 2.99 7.48
C ASP A 191 -21.52 3.37 8.48
N TYR A 192 -20.24 3.21 8.12
CA TYR A 192 -19.07 3.49 8.95
C TYR A 192 -17.96 4.19 8.16
N PRO A 193 -18.11 5.49 7.83
CA PRO A 193 -17.12 6.22 7.07
C PRO A 193 -15.74 6.21 7.75
N GLU A 194 -14.70 5.94 6.98
CA GLU A 194 -13.32 5.83 7.44
C GLU A 194 -12.37 6.58 6.49
N PHE A 195 -11.24 7.04 7.02
CA PHE A 195 -10.20 7.69 6.23
C PHE A 195 -9.26 6.65 5.65
N GLY A 196 -8.92 6.76 4.36
CA GLY A 196 -8.14 5.75 3.64
C GLY A 196 -8.82 4.37 3.67
N PRO A 197 -10.09 4.26 3.23
CA PRO A 197 -10.83 3.02 3.32
C PRO A 197 -10.20 1.90 2.51
N SER A 198 -10.39 0.68 3.02
CA SER A 198 -10.16 -0.52 2.22
C SER A 198 -11.44 -0.85 1.46
N GLN A 199 -11.35 -1.24 0.19
CA GLN A 199 -12.52 -1.69 -0.58
C GLN A 199 -13.18 -2.93 0.07
N TRP A 200 -12.35 -3.72 0.75
CA TRP A 200 -12.75 -4.73 1.73
C TRP A 200 -11.59 -4.94 2.71
N GLY A 201 -11.90 -5.41 3.92
CA GLY A 201 -10.92 -5.58 4.99
C GLY A 201 -11.34 -4.81 6.23
N ALA A 202 -10.39 -4.62 7.15
CA ALA A 202 -10.60 -3.75 8.31
C ALA A 202 -10.26 -2.29 7.95
N ALA A 203 -10.87 -1.37 8.69
CA ALA A 203 -10.46 0.04 8.73
C ALA A 203 -8.96 0.18 9.00
N ILE A 204 -8.37 1.26 8.50
CA ILE A 204 -7.02 1.66 8.87
C ILE A 204 -6.92 1.81 10.40
N SER A 205 -5.81 1.36 11.00
CA SER A 205 -5.61 1.53 12.43
C SER A 205 -5.28 2.99 12.78
N GLU A 206 -5.66 3.40 13.98
CA GLU A 206 -5.36 4.74 14.51
C GLU A 206 -3.85 5.02 14.64
N THR A 207 -3.03 3.96 14.65
CA THR A 207 -1.57 4.06 14.75
C THR A 207 -0.88 4.14 13.41
N PHE A 208 -1.55 3.84 12.29
CA PHE A 208 -0.88 3.73 11.00
C PHE A 208 -0.23 5.04 10.59
N GLY A 209 1.07 4.99 10.30
CA GLY A 209 1.84 6.16 9.93
C GLY A 209 2.11 7.16 11.03
N ASN A 210 1.82 6.82 12.30
CA ASN A 210 2.14 7.66 13.45
C ASN A 210 3.66 7.81 13.66
N LYS A 211 4.04 8.73 14.55
CA LYS A 211 5.43 9.02 14.89
C LYS A 211 6.23 7.84 15.47
N GLU A 212 5.56 6.79 15.95
CA GLU A 212 6.23 5.64 16.58
C GLU A 212 6.87 4.69 15.55
N GLY A 213 6.36 4.71 14.31
CA GLY A 213 6.92 3.94 13.19
C GLY A 213 7.77 4.74 12.21
N THR A 214 7.93 6.06 12.46
CA THR A 214 8.56 7.03 11.54
C THR A 214 10.08 7.09 11.65
#